data_AF-A0A957EX76-F1
#
_entry.id   AF-A0A957EX76-F1
#
_cell.length_a   1.000
_cell.length_b   1.000
_cell.length_c   1.000
_cell.angle_alpha   90.00
_cell.angle_beta   90.00
_cell.angle_gamma   90.00
#
_symmetry.space_group_name_H-M   'P 1'
#
loop_
_entity.id
_entity.type
_entity.pdbx_description
1 polymer ?
#
loop_
_entity_poly.entity_id
_entity_poly.type
_entity_poly.pdbx_seq_one_letter_code
_entity_poly.pdbx_strand_id
1 'polypeptide(L)'
;GWVEFEPTAVFATPHDPIITTTVTPTQTDSEIDEPLPLPPQSEAKRPFPWSRLLWLTGLGGLLWWFWRQQHWLGQQEGVYWAYSHLLYNANRLGLGPRPGQTATEFTAALIERLAWLGSDIEHLTTLFVQRQYGRRREEGDLAAVAIWGRLKRPFWRLRLRKWLRLLPKNL
;
A
#
# COMPACT_ATOMS: atom_id res chain seq x y z
N GLY A 1 -32.32 3.46 -32.07
CA GLY A 1 -33.08 4.55 -31.44
C GLY A 1 -32.07 5.52 -30.87
N TRP A 2 -32.06 6.74 -31.38
CA TRP A 2 -31.19 7.80 -30.89
C TRP A 2 -31.91 8.51 -29.73
N VAL A 3 -31.20 8.71 -28.61
CA VAL A 3 -31.71 9.45 -27.46
C VAL A 3 -31.26 10.90 -27.64
N GLU A 4 -32.21 11.76 -27.95
CA GLU A 4 -32.00 13.20 -28.01
C GLU A 4 -31.90 13.76 -26.58
N PHE A 5 -30.78 14.41 -26.28
CA PHE A 5 -30.60 15.17 -25.04
C PHE A 5 -30.96 16.63 -25.33
N GLU A 6 -32.01 17.13 -24.67
CA GLU A 6 -32.28 18.57 -24.65
C GLU A 6 -31.26 19.30 -23.76
N PRO A 7 -30.63 20.38 -24.24
CA PRO A 7 -29.78 21.23 -23.42
C PRO A 7 -30.63 22.27 -22.69
N THR A 8 -30.94 22.03 -21.41
CA THR A 8 -31.70 23.00 -20.61
C THR A 8 -30.91 23.42 -19.37
N ALA A 9 -30.25 24.57 -19.45
CA ALA A 9 -30.44 25.70 -18.53
C ALA A 9 -29.47 26.83 -18.85
N VAL A 10 -30.03 27.99 -19.21
CA VAL A 10 -29.30 29.26 -19.32
C VAL A 10 -29.23 29.84 -17.90
N PHE A 11 -28.03 29.98 -17.34
CA PHE A 11 -27.84 30.65 -16.07
C PHE A 11 -28.06 32.16 -16.25
N ALA A 12 -29.06 32.71 -15.58
CA ALA A 12 -29.23 34.15 -15.43
C ALA A 12 -28.32 34.66 -14.31
N THR A 13 -27.24 35.34 -14.67
CA THR A 13 -26.44 36.17 -13.75
C THR A 13 -27.10 37.54 -13.61
N PRO A 14 -27.56 37.97 -12.41
CA PRO A 14 -27.93 39.35 -12.18
C PRO A 14 -26.65 40.19 -12.10
N HIS A 15 -26.40 40.98 -13.15
CA HIS A 15 -25.54 42.14 -13.07
C HIS A 15 -26.36 43.30 -12.48
N ASP A 16 -26.01 43.75 -11.29
CA ASP A 16 -26.37 45.10 -10.83
C ASP A 16 -25.12 45.99 -10.91
N PRO A 17 -25.11 46.98 -11.81
CA PRO A 17 -24.37 48.19 -11.57
C PRO A 17 -25.30 49.39 -11.72
N ILE A 18 -25.85 49.87 -10.61
CA ILE A 18 -26.37 51.23 -10.52
C ILE A 18 -25.63 51.93 -9.38
N ILE A 19 -24.49 52.54 -9.74
CA ILE A 19 -23.88 53.59 -8.94
C ILE A 19 -24.34 54.90 -9.57
N THR A 20 -25.34 55.55 -8.99
CA THR A 20 -25.50 57.00 -9.08
C THR A 20 -26.31 57.49 -7.89
N THR A 21 -25.64 57.99 -6.86
CA THR A 21 -26.25 58.95 -5.94
C THR A 21 -25.27 60.08 -5.70
N THR A 22 -25.43 61.16 -6.47
CA THR A 22 -24.92 62.48 -6.12
C THR A 22 -25.73 62.97 -4.92
N VAL A 23 -25.07 63.11 -3.77
CA VAL A 23 -25.64 63.81 -2.61
C VAL A 23 -24.67 64.92 -2.20
N THR A 24 -25.18 66.14 -2.28
CA THR A 24 -24.62 67.39 -1.79
C THR A 24 -24.22 67.28 -0.32
N PRO A 25 -23.04 67.78 0.11
CA PRO A 25 -22.71 67.81 1.54
C PRO A 25 -23.47 68.94 2.22
N THR A 26 -24.51 68.58 2.98
CA THR A 26 -25.02 69.44 4.07
C THR A 26 -24.12 69.20 5.27
N GLN A 27 -23.34 70.22 5.59
CA GLN A 27 -22.49 70.30 6.77
C GLN A 27 -23.40 70.55 7.97
N THR A 28 -23.63 69.52 8.79
CA THR A 28 -24.30 69.63 10.08
C THR A 28 -23.36 69.15 11.17
N ASP A 29 -23.26 70.04 12.16
CA ASP A 29 -22.62 70.02 13.47
C ASP A 29 -22.17 68.68 14.07
N SER A 30 -21.02 68.79 14.74
CA SER A 30 -20.39 67.85 15.65
C SER A 30 -21.36 67.15 16.60
N GLU A 31 -21.53 65.85 16.41
CA GLU A 31 -22.16 64.94 17.36
C GLU A 31 -21.13 63.88 17.78
N ILE A 32 -20.77 63.98 19.06
CA ILE A 32 -20.05 63.04 19.94
C ILE A 32 -19.68 61.70 19.30
N ASP A 33 -18.38 61.51 19.07
CA ASP A 33 -17.74 60.28 18.59
C ASP A 33 -17.73 59.23 19.73
N GLU A 34 -18.83 58.50 19.89
CA GLU A 34 -18.88 57.29 20.71
C GLU A 34 -18.29 56.13 19.89
N PRO A 35 -17.18 55.49 20.32
CA PRO A 35 -16.55 54.44 19.53
C PRO A 35 -17.51 53.25 19.41
N LEU A 36 -18.11 53.11 18.23
CA LEU A 36 -18.94 51.99 17.84
C LEU A 36 -18.29 50.68 18.29
N PRO A 37 -19.02 49.77 18.99
CA PRO A 37 -18.49 48.49 19.36
C PRO A 37 -18.07 47.75 18.09
N LEU A 38 -16.77 47.42 18.01
CA LEU A 38 -16.22 46.64 16.90
C LEU A 38 -17.09 45.38 16.73
N PRO A 39 -17.48 45.02 15.49
CA PRO A 39 -18.25 43.81 15.25
C PRO A 39 -17.48 42.63 15.87
N PRO A 40 -18.16 41.68 16.54
CA PRO A 40 -17.51 40.53 17.15
C PRO A 40 -16.64 39.87 16.09
N GLN A 41 -15.33 39.78 16.34
CA GLN A 41 -14.44 39.10 15.42
C GLN A 41 -14.90 37.66 15.32
N SER A 42 -15.54 37.32 14.20
CA SER A 42 -15.97 35.97 13.92
C SER A 42 -14.72 35.11 13.90
N GLU A 43 -14.51 34.32 14.97
CA GLU A 43 -13.39 33.40 15.07
C GLU A 43 -13.31 32.60 13.77
N ALA A 44 -12.23 32.79 13.01
CA ALA A 44 -12.06 32.15 11.72
C ALA A 44 -12.17 30.63 11.92
N LYS A 45 -13.30 30.05 11.52
CA LYS A 45 -13.57 28.61 11.63
C LYS A 45 -12.43 27.87 10.93
N ARG A 46 -11.53 27.29 11.72
CA ARG A 46 -10.44 26.48 11.17
C ARG A 46 -11.07 25.32 10.40
N PRO A 47 -10.70 25.11 9.13
CA PRO A 47 -11.26 24.03 8.34
C PRO A 47 -10.94 22.71 9.04
N PHE A 48 -11.98 21.88 9.20
CA PHE A 48 -11.83 20.56 9.81
C PHE A 48 -10.80 19.74 9.02
N PRO A 49 -9.79 19.14 9.65
CA PRO A 49 -8.64 18.54 8.96
C PRO A 49 -8.97 17.15 8.40
N TRP A 50 -9.86 17.09 7.40
CA TRP A 50 -10.30 15.86 6.73
C TRP A 50 -9.14 14.99 6.22
N SER A 51 -8.05 15.61 5.79
CA SER A 51 -6.85 14.90 5.32
C SER A 51 -6.23 14.02 6.40
N ARG A 52 -6.18 14.48 7.66
CA ARG A 52 -5.66 13.68 8.79
C ARG A 52 -6.56 12.49 9.08
N LEU A 53 -7.87 12.68 8.98
CA LEU A 53 -8.84 11.62 9.19
C LEU A 53 -8.68 10.52 8.13
N LEU A 54 -8.58 10.91 6.85
CA LEU A 54 -8.35 9.97 5.75
C LEU A 54 -7.02 9.24 5.86
N TRP A 55 -5.96 9.91 6.32
CA TRP A 55 -4.67 9.28 6.54
C TRP A 55 -4.73 8.24 7.66
N LEU A 56 -5.38 8.59 8.78
CA LEU A 56 -5.53 7.68 9.92
C LEU A 56 -6.39 6.46 9.57
N THR A 57 -7.51 6.66 8.85
CA THR A 57 -8.36 5.53 8.43
C THR A 57 -7.66 4.66 7.40
N GLY A 58 -6.95 5.26 6.43
CA GLY A 58 -6.13 4.52 5.47
C GLY A 58 -5.02 3.71 6.15
N LEU A 59 -4.29 4.32 7.08
CA LEU A 59 -3.22 3.66 7.81
C LEU A 59 -3.76 2.56 8.73
N GLY A 60 -4.84 2.84 9.45
CA GLY A 60 -5.52 1.83 10.29
C GLY A 60 -6.02 0.65 9.48
N GLY A 61 -6.63 0.90 8.31
CA GLY A 61 -7.04 -0.15 7.39
C GLY A 61 -5.86 -0.97 6.86
N LEU A 62 -4.74 -0.32 6.55
CA LEU A 62 -3.52 -0.99 6.12
C LEU A 62 -2.94 -1.88 7.21
N LEU A 63 -2.83 -1.37 8.44
CA LEU A 63 -2.36 -2.15 9.60
C LEU A 63 -3.29 -3.33 9.88
N TRP A 64 -4.62 -3.11 9.86
CA TRP A 64 -5.59 -4.19 10.05
C TRP A 64 -5.49 -5.24 8.95
N TRP A 65 -5.29 -4.82 7.70
CA TRP A 65 -5.07 -5.76 6.59
C TRP A 65 -3.79 -6.56 6.75
N PHE A 66 -2.68 -5.93 7.16
CA PHE A 66 -1.43 -6.61 7.47
C PHE A 66 -1.58 -7.60 8.64
N TRP A 67 -2.27 -7.20 9.70
CA TRP A 67 -2.54 -8.03 10.85
C TRP A 67 -3.43 -9.22 10.49
N ARG A 68 -4.46 -8.99 9.67
CA ARG A 68 -5.33 -10.04 9.14
C ARG A 68 -4.58 -11.01 8.25
N GLN A 69 -3.69 -10.53 7.38
CA GLN A 69 -2.81 -11.38 6.57
C GLN A 69 -1.94 -12.28 7.47
N GLN A 70 -1.39 -11.74 8.56
CA GLN A 70 -0.64 -12.51 9.55
C GLN A 70 -1.50 -13.55 10.28
N HIS A 71 -2.73 -13.22 10.66
CA HIS A 71 -3.61 -14.18 11.34
C HIS A 71 -4.18 -15.26 10.43
N TRP A 72 -4.40 -14.97 9.16
CA TRP A 72 -4.79 -15.98 8.16
C TRP A 72 -3.66 -16.99 7.91
N LEU A 73 -2.40 -16.56 8.04
CA LEU A 73 -1.23 -17.45 8.01
C LEU A 73 -1.16 -18.38 9.23
N GLY A 74 -1.87 -18.09 10.32
CA GLY A 74 -1.96 -18.99 11.48
C GLY A 74 -2.88 -20.21 11.27
N GLN A 75 -3.72 -20.18 10.23
CA GLN A 75 -4.61 -21.31 9.84
C GLN A 75 -4.07 -22.10 8.64
N GLN A 76 -3.12 -21.53 7.89
CA GLN A 76 -2.43 -22.20 6.80
C GLN A 76 -1.10 -22.78 7.33
N GLU A 77 -0.78 -24.01 6.93
CA GLU A 77 0.45 -24.68 7.32
C GLU A 77 1.67 -23.86 6.88
N GLY A 78 2.26 -23.10 7.82
CA GLY A 78 3.30 -22.11 7.57
C GLY A 78 4.52 -22.67 6.81
N VAL A 79 4.83 -23.95 7.03
CA VAL A 79 5.84 -24.69 6.26
C VAL A 79 5.51 -24.75 4.76
N TYR A 80 4.28 -25.17 4.38
CA TYR A 80 3.87 -25.23 2.97
C TYR A 80 3.80 -23.84 2.35
N TRP A 81 3.33 -22.84 3.11
CA TRP A 81 3.31 -21.46 2.66
C TRP A 81 4.72 -20.93 2.33
N ALA A 82 5.67 -21.13 3.24
CA ALA A 82 7.05 -20.69 3.05
C ALA A 82 7.73 -21.43 1.88
N TYR A 83 7.53 -22.75 1.77
CA TYR A 83 8.10 -23.55 0.69
C TYR A 83 7.49 -23.22 -0.68
N SER A 84 6.18 -23.01 -0.77
CA SER A 84 5.53 -22.57 -2.03
C SER A 84 6.04 -21.20 -2.49
N HIS A 85 6.34 -20.30 -1.56
CA HIS A 85 6.95 -19.01 -1.87
C HIS A 85 8.39 -19.15 -2.36
N LEU A 86 9.17 -20.07 -1.79
CA LEU A 86 10.50 -20.41 -2.29
C LEU A 86 10.40 -20.89 -3.75
N LEU A 87 9.52 -21.86 -4.03
CA LEU A 87 9.29 -22.38 -5.39
C LEU A 87 8.88 -21.29 -6.37
N TYR A 88 7.91 -20.45 -5.98
CA TYR A 88 7.42 -19.36 -6.82
C TYR A 88 8.53 -18.36 -7.17
N ASN A 89 9.35 -17.97 -6.19
CA ASN A 89 10.42 -17.01 -6.41
C ASN A 89 11.58 -17.63 -7.21
N ALA A 90 11.92 -18.90 -6.96
CA ALA A 90 12.88 -19.64 -7.77
C ALA A 90 12.42 -19.73 -9.23
N ASN A 91 11.15 -20.04 -9.48
CA ASN A 91 10.58 -20.09 -10.82
C ASN A 91 10.67 -18.74 -11.53
N ARG A 92 10.35 -17.63 -10.85
CA ARG A 92 10.53 -16.27 -11.40
C ARG A 92 11.98 -15.92 -11.77
N LEU A 93 12.95 -16.51 -11.08
CA LEU A 93 14.36 -16.37 -11.43
C LEU A 93 14.77 -17.26 -12.61
N GLY A 94 13.92 -18.21 -13.05
CA GLY A 94 14.27 -19.23 -14.05
C GLY A 94 14.99 -20.43 -13.43
N LEU A 95 14.85 -20.60 -12.11
CA LEU A 95 15.47 -21.65 -11.30
C LEU A 95 14.40 -22.60 -10.73
N GLY A 96 13.24 -22.73 -11.38
CA GLY A 96 12.16 -23.57 -10.89
C GLY A 96 12.48 -25.08 -10.94
N PRO A 97 11.74 -25.91 -10.20
CA PRO A 97 11.92 -27.36 -10.22
C PRO A 97 11.58 -27.95 -11.59
N ARG A 98 12.27 -29.03 -11.96
CA ARG A 98 11.96 -29.83 -13.15
C ARG A 98 10.78 -30.78 -12.88
N PRO A 99 10.03 -31.20 -13.91
CA PRO A 99 9.01 -32.24 -13.74
C PRO A 99 9.61 -33.51 -13.13
N GLY A 100 8.98 -34.04 -12.08
CA GLY A 100 9.45 -35.24 -11.36
C GLY A 100 10.60 -35.02 -10.38
N GLN A 101 11.14 -33.80 -10.29
CA GLN A 101 12.22 -33.48 -9.35
C GLN A 101 11.70 -33.48 -7.90
N THR A 102 12.42 -34.14 -7.00
CA THR A 102 12.07 -34.16 -5.58
C THR A 102 12.44 -32.83 -4.89
N ALA A 103 11.85 -32.56 -3.72
CA ALA A 103 12.12 -31.34 -2.97
C ALA A 103 13.61 -31.19 -2.60
N THR A 104 14.27 -32.29 -2.23
CA THR A 104 15.69 -32.33 -1.88
C THR A 104 16.59 -32.11 -3.10
N GLU A 105 16.27 -32.73 -4.25
CA GLU A 105 16.99 -32.51 -5.51
C GLU A 105 16.87 -31.07 -6.00
N PHE A 106 15.67 -30.51 -5.94
CA PHE A 106 15.43 -29.10 -6.27
C PHE A 106 16.29 -28.20 -5.39
N THR A 107 16.32 -28.47 -4.08
CA THR A 107 17.10 -27.69 -3.13
C THR A 107 18.60 -27.80 -3.39
N ALA A 108 19.13 -28.99 -3.64
CA ALA A 108 20.55 -29.16 -4.00
C ALA A 108 20.92 -28.31 -5.23
N ALA A 109 20.13 -28.39 -6.31
CA ALA A 109 20.34 -27.60 -7.51
C ALA A 109 20.19 -26.08 -7.28
N LEU A 110 19.30 -25.66 -6.38
CA LEU A 110 19.11 -24.26 -6.02
C LEU A 110 20.30 -23.74 -5.19
N ILE A 111 20.81 -24.53 -4.26
CA ILE A 111 21.97 -24.21 -3.42
C ILE A 111 23.23 -24.08 -4.27
N GLU A 112 23.44 -24.94 -5.28
CA GLU A 112 24.56 -24.81 -6.22
C GLU A 112 24.62 -23.41 -6.88
N ARG A 113 23.45 -22.81 -7.17
CA ARG A 113 23.38 -21.47 -7.78
C ARG A 113 23.34 -20.34 -6.76
N LEU A 114 22.88 -20.61 -5.54
CA LEU A 114 22.66 -19.64 -4.46
C LEU A 114 23.36 -20.07 -3.17
N ALA A 115 24.64 -20.47 -3.26
CA ALA A 115 25.37 -21.10 -2.16
C ALA A 115 25.36 -20.30 -0.85
N TRP A 116 25.40 -18.97 -0.95
CA TRP A 116 25.35 -18.05 0.20
C TRP A 116 24.00 -18.01 0.94
N LEU A 117 22.93 -18.55 0.34
CA LEU A 117 21.62 -18.76 0.98
C LEU A 117 21.41 -20.22 1.40
N GLY A 118 22.42 -21.08 1.23
CA GLY A 118 22.26 -22.52 1.25
C GLY A 118 21.65 -23.05 2.54
N SER A 119 22.15 -22.58 3.68
CA SER A 119 21.69 -23.02 5.01
C SER A 119 20.21 -22.72 5.27
N ASP A 120 19.71 -21.54 4.89
CA ASP A 120 18.31 -21.18 5.06
C ASP A 120 17.40 -21.99 4.11
N ILE A 121 17.83 -22.21 2.87
CA ILE A 121 17.08 -23.00 1.88
C ILE A 121 17.01 -24.47 2.32
N GLU A 122 18.14 -25.03 2.75
CA GLU A 122 18.24 -26.40 3.26
C GLU A 122 17.36 -26.59 4.48
N HIS A 123 17.45 -25.70 5.47
CA HIS A 123 16.64 -25.78 6.68
C HIS A 123 15.13 -25.70 6.37
N LEU A 124 14.71 -24.78 5.50
CA LEU A 124 13.30 -24.70 5.08
C LEU A 124 12.84 -25.97 4.36
N THR A 125 13.69 -26.56 3.52
CA THR A 125 13.38 -27.81 2.81
C THR A 125 13.29 -28.98 3.76
N THR A 126 14.17 -29.05 4.76
CA THR A 126 14.12 -30.07 5.82
C THR A 126 12.82 -29.99 6.60
N LEU A 127 12.38 -28.79 7.01
CA LEU A 127 11.07 -28.61 7.65
C LEU A 127 9.92 -29.06 6.74
N PHE A 128 10.01 -28.75 5.44
CA PHE A 128 9.02 -29.20 4.46
C PHE A 128 8.95 -30.72 4.30
N VAL A 129 10.09 -31.39 4.15
CA VAL A 129 10.17 -32.86 4.03
C VAL A 129 9.69 -33.53 5.31
N GLN A 130 10.12 -33.03 6.48
CA GLN A 130 9.62 -33.51 7.77
C GLN A 130 8.11 -33.35 7.91
N ARG A 131 7.54 -32.26 7.40
CA ARG A 131 6.09 -32.02 7.42
C ARG A 131 5.33 -32.90 6.43
N GLN A 132 5.88 -33.11 5.24
CA GLN A 132 5.26 -33.88 4.17
C GLN A 132 5.23 -35.39 4.49
N TYR A 133 6.28 -35.91 5.10
CA TYR A 133 6.44 -37.36 5.35
C TYR A 133 6.39 -37.74 6.85
N GLY A 134 6.40 -36.77 7.76
CA GLY A 134 6.36 -37.00 9.20
C GLY A 134 4.95 -37.11 9.77
N ARG A 135 4.83 -37.81 10.89
CA ARG A 135 3.57 -37.97 11.63
C ARG A 135 3.18 -36.74 12.48
N ARG A 136 4.12 -35.84 12.80
CA ARG A 136 3.86 -34.65 13.63
C ARG A 136 3.58 -33.43 12.75
N ARG A 137 2.40 -32.83 12.92
CA ARG A 137 1.85 -31.74 12.10
C ARG A 137 1.86 -30.37 12.78
N GLU A 138 2.60 -30.14 13.85
CA GLU A 138 2.49 -28.85 14.57
C GLU A 138 3.83 -28.16 14.84
N GLU A 139 4.95 -28.86 14.67
CA GLU A 139 6.27 -28.30 14.95
C GLU A 139 6.86 -27.66 13.68
N GLY A 140 7.22 -26.37 13.75
CA GLY A 140 8.07 -25.71 12.74
C GLY A 140 7.44 -24.62 11.87
N ASP A 141 6.14 -24.34 11.98
CA ASP A 141 5.48 -23.34 11.11
C ASP A 141 6.03 -21.92 11.30
N LEU A 142 6.19 -21.47 12.56
CA LEU A 142 6.81 -20.17 12.86
C LEU A 142 8.26 -20.10 12.40
N ALA A 143 9.01 -21.20 12.52
CA ALA A 143 10.40 -21.28 12.07
C ALA A 143 10.49 -21.15 10.55
N ALA A 144 9.64 -21.85 9.80
CA ALA A 144 9.60 -21.77 8.35
C ALA A 144 9.25 -20.35 7.85
N VAL A 145 8.28 -19.69 8.49
CA VAL A 145 7.92 -18.30 8.17
C VAL A 145 9.07 -17.35 8.47
N ALA A 146 9.77 -17.53 9.59
CA ALA A 146 10.94 -16.72 9.94
C ALA A 146 12.09 -16.91 8.94
N ILE A 147 12.38 -18.15 8.55
CA ILE A 147 13.40 -18.47 7.52
C ILE A 147 13.02 -17.79 6.20
N TRP A 148 11.75 -17.88 5.77
CA TRP A 148 11.30 -17.18 4.58
C TRP A 148 11.45 -15.66 4.67
N GLY A 149 11.19 -15.08 5.84
CA GLY A 149 11.43 -13.65 6.09
C GLY A 149 12.87 -13.22 5.80
N ARG A 150 13.86 -14.07 6.13
CA ARG A 150 15.28 -13.86 5.81
C ARG A 150 15.57 -14.03 4.31
N LEU A 151 14.98 -15.03 3.67
CA LEU A 151 15.12 -15.31 2.23
C LEU A 151 14.44 -14.26 1.33
N LYS A 152 13.41 -13.57 1.80
CA LYS A 152 12.64 -12.62 0.98
C LYS A 152 13.49 -11.48 0.41
N ARG A 153 14.30 -10.84 1.25
CA ARG A 153 15.19 -9.72 0.87
C ARG A 153 16.19 -10.11 -0.24
N PRO A 154 16.95 -11.21 -0.13
CA PRO A 154 17.90 -11.59 -1.15
C PRO A 154 17.24 -11.97 -2.48
N PHE A 155 16.13 -12.70 -2.47
CA PHE A 155 15.36 -12.98 -3.69
C PHE A 155 14.86 -11.70 -4.37
N TRP A 156 14.37 -10.72 -3.59
CA TRP A 156 13.94 -9.44 -4.13
C TRP A 156 15.09 -8.67 -4.79
N ARG A 157 16.30 -8.67 -4.19
CA ARG A 157 17.50 -8.06 -4.78
C ARG A 157 17.91 -8.73 -6.10
N LEU A 158 17.86 -10.06 -6.17
CA LEU A 158 18.15 -10.80 -7.39
C LEU A 158 17.14 -10.47 -8.49
N ARG A 159 15.86 -10.36 -8.13
CA ARG A 159 14.80 -9.95 -9.05
C ARG A 159 15.03 -8.53 -9.58
N LEU A 160 15.37 -7.59 -8.69
CA LEU A 160 15.65 -6.21 -9.08
C LEU A 160 16.86 -6.14 -10.02
N ARG A 161 17.93 -6.88 -9.74
CA ARG A 161 19.10 -6.98 -10.63
C ARG A 161 18.75 -7.53 -12.01
N LYS A 162 17.94 -8.60 -12.08
CA LYS A 162 17.47 -9.16 -13.35
C LYS A 162 16.64 -8.14 -14.14
N TRP A 163 15.74 -7.43 -13.46
CA TRP A 163 14.92 -6.40 -14.06
C TRP A 163 15.75 -5.20 -14.57
N LEU A 164 16.71 -4.72 -13.77
CA LEU A 164 17.64 -3.66 -14.16
C LEU A 164 18.47 -4.01 -15.39
N ARG A 165 18.86 -5.28 -15.57
CA ARG A 165 19.56 -5.73 -16.78
C ARG A 165 18.68 -5.77 -18.03
N LEU A 166 17.37 -5.87 -17.86
CA LEU A 166 16.40 -5.91 -18.96
C LEU A 166 15.95 -4.52 -19.41
N LEU A 167 16.26 -3.47 -18.64
CA LEU A 167 15.96 -2.10 -19.03
C LEU A 167 16.82 -1.72 -20.25
N PRO A 168 16.22 -1.31 -21.39
CA PRO A 168 16.96 -0.86 -22.54
C PRO A 168 17.79 0.37 -22.17
N LYS A 169 19.06 0.40 -22.57
CA LYS A 169 20.01 1.50 -22.30
C LYS A 169 19.74 2.78 -23.10
N ASN A 170 18.52 2.95 -23.62
CA ASN A 170 18.18 4.03 -24.54
C ASN A 170 17.53 5.20 -23.79
N LEU A 171 18.26 5.77 -22.84
CA LEU A 171 17.97 7.03 -22.17
C LEU A 171 19.24 7.88 -22.14
#